data_AF-Q8XRR2-F1
#
_entry.id   AF-Q8XRR2-F1
#
_cell.length_a   1.000
_cell.length_b   1.000
_cell.length_c   1.000
_cell.angle_alpha   90.00
_cell.angle_beta   90.00
_cell.angle_gamma   90.00
#
_symmetry.space_group_name_H-M   'P 1'
#
loop_
_entity.id
_entity.type
_entity.pdbx_description
1 polymer ?
#
loop_
_entity_poly.entity_id
_entity_poly.type
_entity_poly.pdbx_seq_one_letter_code
_entity_poly.pdbx_strand_id
1 'polypeptide(L)'
;MSSEPNQPNEDVVIPRTRDLDGKPVYETHLTPTDDSRPKVIETKLPAVIPLVFIPGIMGTNLKNKKTGEAVWRPPNMSLNLADILGVVSALATWGFKGPKTRQRILKAEDLTVDDSGSIDTGKSGLHKETARKRGWGSVLRTSYNPVMALLEARTDHIVAGRKLQSWWADEALRQPAEFGEETGKPTALTEEELTRAARYDYDVWCAGYNWLQPNRQSAEDLKQYIENTVLRHYREQKPPVPAEKVILVTHSMGGLVARALTNLVGYENVLGVVHGVQPATGAPAIYHHMRSGYEGPEQLILGANAGEVTAVVANSAGALELCPTFDHRGGKPWLFLQDEQGNVVNDADGLACAYPRGGNPYEEIYKNPAWFGLVPEQNEKFLDLSESGDGPKTARRSKFNYLIDTVEAFHRDSGFVGKYHDDTYVHYGADGAKNMHSWQDIVWRGFAVDFKNADAVSKNGGNGSYRRRDFRTAPELTKVSGRGGWDSVRVLRRSTA
;
A
#
# COMPACT_ATOMS: atom_id res chain seq x y z
N MET A 1 -11.39 -0.78 -46.35
CA MET A 1 -11.27 -2.19 -45.89
C MET A 1 -12.60 -2.84 -46.15
N SER A 2 -12.61 -3.86 -46.99
CA SER A 2 -13.79 -4.62 -47.40
C SER A 2 -14.38 -5.33 -46.18
N SER A 3 -15.54 -4.87 -45.72
CA SER A 3 -16.38 -5.62 -44.79
C SER A 3 -16.87 -6.88 -45.51
N GLU A 4 -16.56 -8.05 -44.97
CA GLU A 4 -17.24 -9.28 -45.37
C GLU A 4 -18.76 -9.10 -45.26
N PRO A 5 -19.57 -9.73 -46.12
CA PRO A 5 -21.01 -9.70 -45.99
C PRO A 5 -21.41 -10.41 -44.69
N ASN A 6 -21.92 -9.65 -43.72
CA ASN A 6 -22.41 -10.19 -42.45
C ASN A 6 -23.46 -11.29 -42.69
N GLN A 7 -23.32 -12.42 -42.02
CA GLN A 7 -24.17 -13.59 -42.21
C GLN A 7 -25.61 -13.32 -41.71
N PRO A 8 -26.65 -13.75 -42.46
CA PRO A 8 -28.05 -13.36 -42.23
C PRO A 8 -28.73 -13.95 -40.99
N ASN A 9 -28.06 -14.79 -40.18
CA ASN A 9 -28.66 -15.52 -39.05
C ASN A 9 -27.98 -15.27 -37.69
N GLU A 10 -27.12 -14.27 -37.57
CA GLU A 10 -26.44 -13.97 -36.32
C GLU A 10 -27.23 -12.96 -35.48
N ASP A 11 -27.49 -13.30 -34.21
CA ASP A 11 -28.12 -12.41 -33.25
C ASP A 11 -27.33 -11.10 -33.15
N VAL A 12 -28.04 -9.96 -33.17
CA VAL A 12 -27.42 -8.66 -32.92
C VAL A 12 -27.55 -8.34 -31.44
N VAL A 13 -26.48 -8.59 -30.70
CA VAL A 13 -26.39 -8.21 -29.28
C VAL A 13 -26.32 -6.69 -29.18
N ILE A 14 -27.24 -6.09 -28.43
CA ILE A 14 -27.28 -4.66 -28.20
C ILE A 14 -26.15 -4.28 -27.23
N PRO A 15 -25.29 -3.31 -27.59
CA PRO A 15 -24.18 -2.90 -26.74
C PRO A 15 -24.69 -2.32 -25.42
N ARG A 16 -23.96 -2.63 -24.35
CA ARG A 16 -24.20 -2.11 -23.00
C ARG A 16 -23.20 -1.01 -22.69
N THR A 17 -23.69 0.14 -22.24
CA THR A 17 -22.90 1.24 -21.66
C THR A 17 -23.30 1.46 -20.20
N ARG A 18 -22.79 2.50 -19.54
CA ARG A 18 -23.17 2.85 -18.17
C ARG A 18 -23.54 4.32 -18.03
N ASP A 19 -24.55 4.62 -17.21
CA ASP A 19 -24.93 6.00 -16.88
C ASP A 19 -24.02 6.62 -15.78
N LEU A 20 -24.36 7.84 -15.34
CA LEU A 20 -23.62 8.58 -14.30
C LEU A 20 -23.70 7.97 -12.90
N ASP A 21 -24.63 7.03 -12.67
CA ASP A 21 -24.72 6.25 -11.44
C ASP A 21 -24.10 4.86 -11.61
N GLY A 22 -23.51 4.59 -12.79
CA GLY A 22 -22.84 3.34 -13.13
C GLY A 22 -23.79 2.22 -13.52
N LYS A 23 -25.08 2.50 -13.73
CA LYS A 23 -26.08 1.49 -14.11
C LYS A 23 -25.97 1.14 -15.59
N PRO A 24 -26.23 -0.12 -15.98
CA PRO A 24 -26.18 -0.53 -17.37
C PRO A 24 -27.27 0.16 -18.19
N VAL A 25 -26.89 0.75 -19.31
CA VAL A 25 -27.78 1.36 -20.31
C VAL A 25 -27.60 0.63 -21.63
N TYR A 26 -28.71 0.35 -22.32
CA TYR A 26 -28.72 -0.28 -23.64
C TYR A 26 -29.25 0.73 -24.64
N GLU A 27 -28.43 1.09 -25.61
CA GLU A 27 -28.83 1.99 -26.69
C GLU A 27 -29.08 1.19 -27.96
N THR A 28 -30.25 1.42 -28.56
CA THR A 28 -30.65 0.79 -29.82
C THR A 28 -30.94 1.86 -30.86
N HIS A 29 -30.65 1.54 -32.12
CA HIS A 29 -30.98 2.40 -33.27
C HIS A 29 -32.11 1.77 -34.07
N LEU A 30 -32.91 2.62 -34.73
CA LEU A 30 -33.86 2.14 -35.72
C LEU A 30 -33.10 1.40 -36.83
N THR A 31 -33.60 0.22 -37.19
CA THR A 31 -33.04 -0.59 -38.28
C THR A 31 -33.98 -0.57 -39.49
N PRO A 32 -33.46 -0.74 -40.72
CA PRO A 32 -34.27 -0.94 -41.91
C PRO A 32 -35.28 -2.07 -41.72
N THR A 33 -36.46 -1.96 -42.36
CA THR A 33 -37.56 -2.93 -42.20
C THR A 33 -37.23 -4.34 -42.72
N ASP A 34 -36.20 -4.48 -43.54
CA ASP A 34 -35.68 -5.73 -44.08
C ASP A 34 -34.63 -6.40 -43.16
N ASP A 35 -34.17 -5.74 -42.10
CA ASP A 35 -33.33 -6.38 -41.06
C ASP A 35 -34.21 -7.19 -40.09
N SER A 36 -34.36 -8.49 -40.37
CA SER A 36 -35.13 -9.44 -39.56
C SER A 36 -34.33 -10.14 -38.46
N ARG A 37 -33.07 -9.74 -38.22
CA ARG A 37 -32.20 -10.39 -37.23
C ARG A 37 -32.70 -10.15 -35.80
N PRO A 38 -32.71 -11.16 -34.91
CA PRO A 38 -33.04 -10.97 -33.51
C PRO A 38 -32.11 -9.94 -32.85
N LYS A 39 -32.69 -9.03 -32.06
CA LYS A 39 -31.95 -8.09 -31.22
C LYS A 39 -31.95 -8.61 -29.79
N VAL A 40 -30.77 -8.87 -29.23
CA VAL A 40 -30.62 -9.49 -27.91
C VAL A 40 -30.11 -8.48 -26.90
N ILE A 41 -30.82 -8.33 -25.78
CA ILE A 41 -30.37 -7.57 -24.62
C ILE A 41 -29.98 -8.58 -23.54
N GLU A 42 -28.71 -8.60 -23.18
CA GLU A 42 -28.21 -9.47 -22.12
C GLU A 42 -28.35 -8.75 -20.76
N THR A 43 -29.28 -9.22 -19.93
CA THR A 43 -29.50 -8.65 -18.59
C THR A 43 -29.39 -9.71 -17.50
N LYS A 44 -29.07 -9.28 -16.29
CA LYS A 44 -29.05 -10.11 -15.08
C LYS A 44 -29.86 -9.44 -13.97
N LEU A 45 -30.33 -10.22 -13.00
CA LEU A 45 -30.98 -9.66 -11.82
C LEU A 45 -29.93 -8.78 -11.08
N PRO A 46 -30.20 -7.48 -10.84
CA PRO A 46 -29.21 -6.61 -10.23
C PRO A 46 -28.90 -7.07 -8.80
N ALA A 47 -27.71 -7.65 -8.60
CA ALA A 47 -27.17 -8.11 -7.34
C ALA A 47 -25.72 -7.66 -7.24
N VAL A 48 -25.46 -6.61 -6.46
CA VAL A 48 -24.14 -5.94 -6.45
C VAL A 48 -23.28 -6.45 -5.30
N ILE A 49 -22.02 -6.77 -5.59
CA ILE A 49 -20.95 -6.99 -4.61
C ILE A 49 -19.87 -5.92 -4.84
N PRO A 50 -19.82 -4.86 -4.01
CA PRO A 50 -18.79 -3.85 -4.12
C PRO A 50 -17.39 -4.43 -3.85
N LEU A 51 -16.44 -4.07 -4.71
CA LEU A 51 -15.02 -4.33 -4.52
C LEU A 51 -14.39 -3.08 -3.91
N VAL A 52 -14.02 -3.12 -2.64
CA VAL A 52 -13.46 -1.96 -1.94
C VAL A 52 -11.93 -2.04 -1.98
N PHE A 53 -11.33 -1.23 -2.85
CA PHE A 53 -9.90 -1.07 -2.98
C PHE A 53 -9.32 -0.20 -1.85
N ILE A 54 -8.28 -0.68 -1.18
CA ILE A 54 -7.60 0.00 -0.07
C ILE A 54 -6.13 0.20 -0.46
N PRO A 55 -5.64 1.44 -0.62
CA PRO A 55 -4.28 1.73 -1.06
C PRO A 55 -3.23 1.39 0.01
N GLY A 56 -1.95 1.61 -0.30
CA GLY A 56 -0.85 1.48 0.65
C GLY A 56 -0.52 2.76 1.42
N ILE A 57 0.52 2.68 2.25
CA ILE A 57 1.13 3.85 2.89
C ILE A 57 1.49 4.90 1.84
N MET A 58 1.18 6.17 2.13
CA MET A 58 1.41 7.31 1.24
C MET A 58 0.68 7.26 -0.11
N GLY A 59 -0.18 6.25 -0.31
CA GLY A 59 -0.94 6.05 -1.53
C GLY A 59 -2.20 6.92 -1.66
N THR A 60 -2.67 7.49 -0.56
CA THR A 60 -3.86 8.37 -0.51
C THR A 60 -3.45 9.84 -0.52
N ASN A 61 -4.11 10.64 -1.34
CA ASN A 61 -4.04 12.11 -1.31
C ASN A 61 -4.63 12.65 0.00
N LEU A 62 -3.98 13.64 0.63
CA LEU A 62 -4.44 14.26 1.87
C LEU A 62 -4.59 15.77 1.72
N LYS A 63 -5.58 16.34 2.40
CA LYS A 63 -5.82 17.77 2.54
C LYS A 63 -6.00 18.16 4.00
N ASN A 64 -5.74 19.41 4.31
CA ASN A 64 -6.01 19.95 5.63
C ASN A 64 -7.52 20.01 5.89
N LYS A 65 -7.97 19.50 7.04
CA LYS A 65 -9.39 19.45 7.42
C LYS A 65 -10.04 20.84 7.50
N LYS A 66 -9.28 21.84 7.96
CA LYS A 66 -9.78 23.19 8.22
C LYS A 66 -9.76 24.07 6.98
N THR A 67 -8.66 24.05 6.23
CA THR A 67 -8.49 24.94 5.07
C THR A 67 -8.96 24.31 3.77
N GLY A 68 -9.07 22.97 3.70
CA GLY A 68 -9.32 22.23 2.46
C GLY A 68 -8.12 22.21 1.51
N GLU A 69 -6.99 22.80 1.87
CA GLU A 69 -5.78 22.84 1.05
C GLU A 69 -5.16 21.46 0.92
N ALA A 70 -4.82 21.05 -0.31
CA ALA A 70 -4.10 19.82 -0.58
C ALA A 70 -2.70 19.87 0.04
N VAL A 71 -2.40 18.93 0.95
CA VAL A 71 -1.10 18.84 1.62
C VAL A 71 -0.25 17.69 1.13
N TRP A 72 -0.86 16.62 0.62
CA TRP A 72 -0.16 15.46 0.08
C TRP A 72 -0.86 15.02 -1.20
N ARG A 73 -0.21 15.27 -2.34
CA ARG A 73 -0.63 14.78 -3.66
C ARG A 73 0.64 14.39 -4.39
N PRO A 74 1.19 13.19 -4.13
CA PRO A 74 2.42 12.77 -4.78
C PRO A 74 2.20 12.83 -6.29
N PRO A 75 3.16 13.39 -7.04
CA PRO A 75 2.97 13.59 -8.46
C PRO A 75 2.81 12.24 -9.14
N ASN A 76 1.88 12.23 -10.09
CA ASN A 76 1.68 11.09 -10.95
C ASN A 76 2.90 10.93 -11.85
N MET A 77 3.80 10.01 -11.51
CA MET A 77 4.91 9.65 -12.39
C MET A 77 4.33 8.94 -13.61
N SER A 78 4.09 9.72 -14.66
CA SER A 78 3.91 9.22 -16.00
C SER A 78 5.28 8.67 -16.46
N LEU A 79 5.34 7.40 -16.83
CA LEU A 79 6.54 6.78 -17.43
C LEU A 79 6.83 7.31 -18.86
N ASN A 80 6.13 8.35 -19.30
CA ASN A 80 6.32 8.99 -20.60
C ASN A 80 7.30 10.18 -20.48
N LEU A 81 8.38 10.16 -21.27
CA LEU A 81 9.45 11.19 -21.22
C LEU A 81 8.95 12.63 -21.41
N ALA A 82 7.81 12.83 -22.09
CA ALA A 82 7.23 14.16 -22.35
C ALA A 82 6.50 14.77 -21.13
N ASP A 83 6.00 13.95 -20.20
CA ASP A 83 5.31 14.42 -18.98
C ASP A 83 6.28 14.73 -17.83
N ILE A 84 7.56 14.38 -17.98
CA ILE A 84 8.61 14.60 -16.99
C ILE A 84 8.71 16.09 -16.63
N LEU A 85 8.52 17.02 -17.59
CA LEU A 85 8.70 18.45 -17.32
C LEU A 85 7.64 19.03 -16.36
N GLY A 86 6.38 18.59 -16.48
CA GLY A 86 5.28 18.99 -15.59
C GLY A 86 5.31 18.28 -14.23
N VAL A 87 5.79 17.04 -14.22
CA VAL A 87 6.07 16.29 -12.97
C VAL A 87 7.23 16.93 -12.21
N VAL A 88 8.28 17.41 -12.89
CA VAL A 88 9.42 18.11 -12.28
C VAL A 88 9.02 19.41 -11.59
N SER A 89 8.08 20.19 -12.12
CA SER A 89 7.62 21.44 -11.47
C SER A 89 6.71 21.19 -10.25
N ALA A 90 5.84 20.18 -10.30
CA ALA A 90 5.04 19.72 -9.15
C ALA A 90 5.89 19.02 -8.09
N LEU A 91 6.91 18.26 -8.50
CA LEU A 91 7.94 17.71 -7.62
C LEU A 91 8.78 18.82 -6.99
N ALA A 92 9.08 19.90 -7.72
CA ALA A 92 9.86 21.01 -7.21
C ALA A 92 9.13 21.70 -6.05
N THR A 93 7.82 21.98 -6.14
CA THR A 93 7.08 22.62 -5.03
C THR A 93 7.01 21.78 -3.76
N TRP A 94 6.98 20.45 -3.86
CA TRP A 94 7.07 19.55 -2.69
C TRP A 94 8.52 19.31 -2.23
N GLY A 95 9.46 19.16 -3.17
CA GLY A 95 10.90 19.02 -2.95
C GLY A 95 11.52 20.24 -2.27
N PHE A 96 11.00 21.45 -2.52
CA PHE A 96 11.41 22.68 -1.83
C PHE A 96 10.81 22.81 -0.42
N LYS A 97 9.80 22.02 -0.03
CA LYS A 97 9.31 22.01 1.36
C LYS A 97 10.33 21.29 2.22
N GLY A 98 11.13 22.05 2.97
CA GLY A 98 12.09 21.49 3.93
C GLY A 98 11.44 20.73 5.09
N PRO A 99 12.24 20.01 5.90
CA PRO A 99 11.78 19.15 6.99
C PRO A 99 10.78 19.80 7.95
N LYS A 100 11.06 21.05 8.36
CA LYS A 100 10.20 21.84 9.27
C LYS A 100 8.80 22.08 8.68
N THR A 101 8.74 22.44 7.40
CA THR A 101 7.46 22.66 6.71
C THR A 101 6.69 21.36 6.56
N ARG A 102 7.35 20.25 6.19
CA ARG A 102 6.71 18.93 6.06
C ARG A 102 6.13 18.46 7.39
N GLN A 103 6.90 18.52 8.47
CA GLN A 103 6.42 18.17 9.82
C GLN A 103 5.24 19.03 10.28
N ARG A 104 5.23 20.33 9.91
CA ARG A 104 4.12 21.23 10.27
C ARG A 104 2.81 20.86 9.57
N ILE A 105 2.87 20.48 8.29
CA ILE A 105 1.66 20.24 7.47
C ILE A 105 1.21 18.79 7.43
N LEU A 106 2.11 17.83 7.71
CA LEU A 106 1.81 16.39 7.75
C LEU A 106 1.58 15.91 9.19
N LYS A 107 0.50 16.40 9.80
CA LYS A 107 0.05 15.99 11.13
C LYS A 107 -1.24 15.19 11.02
N ALA A 108 -1.24 13.95 11.48
CA ALA A 108 -2.35 13.02 11.29
C ALA A 108 -3.71 13.63 11.69
N GLU A 109 -3.76 14.31 12.84
CA GLU A 109 -4.95 14.91 13.42
C GLU A 109 -5.57 16.03 12.57
N ASP A 110 -4.75 16.74 11.80
CA ASP A 110 -5.16 17.89 10.99
C ASP A 110 -5.60 17.50 9.57
N LEU A 111 -5.42 16.24 9.17
CA LEU A 111 -5.55 15.81 7.78
C LEU A 111 -6.70 14.83 7.51
N THR A 112 -7.32 14.99 6.35
CA THR A 112 -8.35 14.09 5.84
C THR A 112 -8.06 13.70 4.40
N VAL A 113 -8.76 12.70 3.91
CA VAL A 113 -8.67 12.22 2.53
C VAL A 113 -9.05 13.34 1.56
N ASP A 114 -8.28 13.43 0.49
CA ASP A 114 -8.49 14.37 -0.60
C ASP A 114 -8.88 13.65 -1.88
N ASP A 115 -10.17 13.58 -2.13
CA ASP A 115 -10.81 12.92 -3.28
C ASP A 115 -10.76 13.73 -4.59
N SER A 116 -10.15 14.91 -4.58
CA SER A 116 -10.12 15.84 -5.71
C SER A 116 -8.96 15.58 -6.69
N GLY A 117 -8.16 14.53 -6.50
CA GLY A 117 -7.01 14.19 -7.35
C GLY A 117 -7.35 13.89 -8.82
N SER A 118 -6.36 13.80 -9.69
CA SER A 118 -6.63 13.39 -11.09
C SER A 118 -7.17 11.96 -11.16
N ILE A 119 -8.03 11.65 -12.13
CA ILE A 119 -8.56 10.29 -12.39
C ILE A 119 -8.22 9.88 -13.81
N ASP A 120 -7.78 8.64 -13.97
CA ASP A 120 -7.72 7.92 -15.24
C ASP A 120 -8.66 6.71 -15.17
N THR A 121 -9.67 6.67 -16.04
CA THR A 121 -10.62 5.57 -16.08
C THR A 121 -10.12 4.40 -16.93
N GLY A 122 -9.03 4.57 -17.70
CA GLY A 122 -8.49 3.54 -18.56
C GLY A 122 -9.58 2.91 -19.45
N LYS A 123 -9.67 1.58 -19.40
CA LYS A 123 -10.69 0.79 -20.11
C LYS A 123 -11.84 0.32 -19.20
N SER A 124 -12.08 1.00 -18.08
CA SER A 124 -13.12 0.59 -17.12
C SER A 124 -14.55 0.72 -17.65
N GLY A 125 -14.76 1.53 -18.70
CA GLY A 125 -16.09 1.90 -19.18
C GLY A 125 -16.82 2.94 -18.31
N LEU A 126 -16.18 3.44 -17.24
CA LEU A 126 -16.79 4.44 -16.36
C LEU A 126 -16.56 5.87 -16.87
N HIS A 127 -17.56 6.72 -16.64
CA HIS A 127 -17.40 8.17 -16.67
C HIS A 127 -16.49 8.64 -15.52
N LYS A 128 -15.74 9.74 -15.74
CA LYS A 128 -14.83 10.30 -14.73
C LYS A 128 -15.60 10.76 -13.49
N GLU A 129 -16.82 11.23 -13.65
CA GLU A 129 -17.75 11.63 -12.61
C GLU A 129 -18.17 10.45 -11.74
N THR A 130 -18.46 9.30 -12.34
CA THR A 130 -18.77 8.06 -11.60
C THR A 130 -17.54 7.57 -10.85
N ALA A 131 -16.37 7.51 -11.50
CA ALA A 131 -15.12 7.15 -10.84
C ALA A 131 -14.77 8.11 -9.68
N ARG A 132 -15.10 9.40 -9.81
CA ARG A 132 -14.99 10.41 -8.74
C ARG A 132 -15.89 10.06 -7.56
N LYS A 133 -17.18 9.80 -7.81
CA LYS A 133 -18.15 9.38 -6.77
C LYS A 133 -17.67 8.11 -6.07
N ARG A 134 -17.03 7.18 -6.80
CA ARG A 134 -16.43 5.95 -6.26
C ARG A 134 -15.07 6.14 -5.59
N GLY A 135 -14.59 7.38 -5.45
CA GLY A 135 -13.38 7.71 -4.70
C GLY A 135 -12.07 7.52 -5.46
N TRP A 136 -12.05 7.26 -6.77
CA TRP A 136 -10.81 6.95 -7.51
C TRP A 136 -9.82 8.12 -7.55
N GLY A 137 -10.29 9.34 -7.30
CA GLY A 137 -9.46 10.54 -7.16
C GLY A 137 -8.79 10.70 -5.79
N SER A 138 -9.08 9.82 -4.84
CA SER A 138 -8.50 9.86 -3.49
C SER A 138 -7.07 9.32 -3.42
N VAL A 139 -6.58 8.68 -4.48
CA VAL A 139 -5.31 7.94 -4.48
C VAL A 139 -4.37 8.37 -5.59
N LEU A 140 -3.12 7.92 -5.51
CA LEU A 140 -2.11 8.11 -6.55
C LEU A 140 -2.57 7.44 -7.85
N ARG A 141 -2.91 8.26 -8.86
CA ARG A 141 -3.56 7.80 -10.09
C ARG A 141 -2.73 6.77 -10.83
N THR A 142 -1.44 7.02 -11.04
CA THR A 142 -0.59 6.11 -11.84
C THR A 142 -0.38 4.75 -11.19
N SER A 143 -0.40 4.67 -9.87
CA SER A 143 -0.23 3.40 -9.15
C SER A 143 -1.51 2.58 -9.06
N TYR A 144 -2.67 3.24 -8.89
CA TYR A 144 -3.90 2.54 -8.47
C TYR A 144 -5.03 2.58 -9.48
N ASN A 145 -5.18 3.65 -10.27
CA ASN A 145 -6.27 3.71 -11.25
C ASN A 145 -6.18 2.61 -12.31
N PRO A 146 -4.99 2.20 -12.84
CA PRO A 146 -4.91 1.12 -13.82
C PRO A 146 -5.45 -0.22 -13.30
N VAL A 147 -5.10 -0.62 -12.07
CA VAL A 147 -5.59 -1.88 -11.50
C VAL A 147 -7.07 -1.81 -11.14
N MET A 148 -7.57 -0.68 -10.63
CA MET A 148 -9.01 -0.49 -10.40
C MET A 148 -9.81 -0.54 -11.71
N ALA A 149 -9.29 0.08 -12.79
CA ALA A 149 -9.89 0.03 -14.12
C ALA A 149 -9.88 -1.38 -14.71
N LEU A 150 -8.80 -2.13 -14.51
CA LEU A 150 -8.69 -3.52 -14.93
C LEU A 150 -9.71 -4.40 -14.20
N LEU A 151 -9.82 -4.25 -12.86
CA LEU A 151 -10.78 -4.99 -12.05
C LEU A 151 -12.20 -4.72 -12.53
N GLU A 152 -12.60 -3.44 -12.61
CA GLU A 152 -13.93 -3.03 -13.09
C GLU A 152 -14.24 -3.64 -14.46
N ALA A 153 -13.33 -3.50 -15.43
CA ALA A 153 -13.54 -3.99 -16.80
C ALA A 153 -13.64 -5.52 -16.86
N ARG A 154 -12.79 -6.24 -16.09
CA ARG A 154 -12.76 -7.71 -16.08
C ARG A 154 -14.01 -8.29 -15.43
N THR A 155 -14.43 -7.73 -14.29
CA THR A 155 -15.57 -8.26 -13.54
C THR A 155 -16.91 -7.86 -14.15
N ASP A 156 -16.95 -6.81 -14.96
CA ASP A 156 -18.14 -6.45 -15.75
C ASP A 156 -18.39 -7.41 -16.94
N HIS A 157 -17.34 -8.11 -17.40
CA HIS A 157 -17.34 -8.94 -18.61
C HIS A 157 -16.80 -10.35 -18.34
N ILE A 158 -17.44 -11.09 -17.42
CA ILE A 158 -17.08 -12.49 -17.14
C ILE A 158 -17.68 -13.45 -18.17
N VAL A 159 -18.99 -13.32 -18.44
CA VAL A 159 -19.76 -14.12 -19.41
C VAL A 159 -20.54 -13.18 -20.33
N ALA A 160 -20.53 -13.46 -21.63
CA ALA A 160 -21.41 -12.84 -22.63
C ALA A 160 -21.73 -13.87 -23.73
N GLY A 161 -22.92 -13.83 -24.31
CA GLY A 161 -23.38 -14.83 -25.28
C GLY A 161 -23.40 -16.25 -24.72
N ARG A 162 -23.64 -16.39 -23.40
CA ARG A 162 -23.54 -17.65 -22.63
C ARG A 162 -22.17 -18.32 -22.69
N LYS A 163 -21.11 -17.56 -22.96
CA LYS A 163 -19.72 -18.05 -23.00
C LYS A 163 -18.83 -17.20 -22.13
N LEU A 164 -17.84 -17.84 -21.49
CA LEU A 164 -16.77 -17.12 -20.81
C LEU A 164 -16.03 -16.20 -21.79
N GLN A 165 -15.68 -15.01 -21.32
CA GLN A 165 -14.89 -14.06 -22.11
C GLN A 165 -13.41 -14.45 -22.10
N SER A 166 -12.66 -14.03 -23.13
CA SER A 166 -11.33 -14.55 -23.46
C SER A 166 -10.36 -14.75 -22.29
N TRP A 167 -10.16 -13.72 -21.45
CA TRP A 167 -9.25 -13.84 -20.29
C TRP A 167 -9.78 -14.81 -19.23
N TRP A 168 -11.10 -14.87 -19.02
CA TRP A 168 -11.74 -15.77 -18.07
C TRP A 168 -11.80 -17.23 -18.57
N ALA A 169 -11.86 -17.42 -19.89
CA ALA A 169 -11.91 -18.74 -20.54
C ALA A 169 -10.52 -19.41 -20.65
N ASP A 170 -9.45 -18.67 -20.34
CA ASP A 170 -8.07 -19.13 -20.51
C ASP A 170 -7.26 -18.88 -19.23
N GLU A 171 -6.79 -17.65 -19.02
CA GLU A 171 -5.91 -17.30 -17.91
C GLU A 171 -6.51 -17.59 -16.52
N ALA A 172 -7.81 -17.37 -16.33
CA ALA A 172 -8.46 -17.60 -15.03
C ALA A 172 -8.63 -19.09 -14.67
N LEU A 173 -8.53 -20.01 -15.65
CA LEU A 173 -8.68 -21.45 -15.45
C LEU A 173 -7.34 -22.17 -15.22
N ARG A 174 -6.22 -21.43 -15.31
CA ARG A 174 -4.88 -21.95 -15.07
C ARG A 174 -4.69 -22.37 -13.62
N GLN A 175 -3.76 -23.30 -13.38
CA GLN A 175 -3.52 -23.80 -12.03
C GLN A 175 -2.90 -22.69 -11.16
N PRO A 176 -3.36 -22.50 -9.91
CA PRO A 176 -2.80 -21.46 -9.03
C PRO A 176 -1.27 -21.53 -8.88
N ALA A 177 -0.71 -22.74 -8.92
CA ALA A 177 0.75 -22.97 -8.87
C ALA A 177 1.50 -22.26 -10.01
N GLU A 178 0.88 -22.04 -11.17
CA GLU A 178 1.48 -21.29 -12.28
C GLU A 178 1.62 -19.79 -11.98
N PHE A 179 0.85 -19.28 -11.02
CA PHE A 179 0.95 -17.91 -10.49
C PHE A 179 1.81 -17.85 -9.22
N GLY A 180 2.46 -18.95 -8.84
CA GLY A 180 3.31 -19.03 -7.65
C GLY A 180 2.58 -19.41 -6.37
N GLU A 181 1.42 -20.07 -6.45
CA GLU A 181 0.72 -20.57 -5.27
C GLU A 181 1.51 -21.68 -4.57
N GLU A 182 1.71 -21.54 -3.24
CA GLU A 182 2.64 -22.39 -2.48
C GLU A 182 1.99 -23.31 -1.43
N THR A 183 0.67 -23.20 -1.18
CA THR A 183 -0.01 -23.97 -0.13
C THR A 183 -0.72 -25.22 -0.63
N GLY A 184 -1.02 -25.30 -1.94
CA GLY A 184 -1.81 -26.37 -2.54
C GLY A 184 -3.27 -26.39 -2.06
N LYS A 185 -3.72 -25.36 -1.34
CA LYS A 185 -5.08 -25.26 -0.80
C LYS A 185 -6.11 -24.76 -1.82
N PRO A 186 -5.87 -23.65 -2.57
CA PRO A 186 -6.81 -23.22 -3.60
C PRO A 186 -6.66 -24.09 -4.85
N THR A 187 -7.78 -24.37 -5.51
CA THR A 187 -7.82 -25.04 -6.81
C THR A 187 -8.01 -24.00 -7.93
N ALA A 188 -7.74 -24.40 -9.17
CA ALA A 188 -8.13 -23.61 -10.33
C ALA A 188 -9.64 -23.30 -10.30
N LEU A 189 -10.02 -22.12 -10.78
CA LEU A 189 -11.43 -21.76 -10.93
C LEU A 189 -12.09 -22.67 -11.98
N THR A 190 -13.36 -22.96 -11.80
CA THR A 190 -14.15 -23.68 -12.81
C THR A 190 -15.06 -22.76 -13.62
N GLU A 191 -15.50 -23.22 -14.79
CA GLU A 191 -16.48 -22.49 -15.59
C GLU A 191 -17.80 -22.27 -14.84
N GLU A 192 -18.22 -23.24 -14.00
CA GLU A 192 -19.40 -23.10 -13.15
C GLU A 192 -19.23 -21.98 -12.10
N GLU A 193 -18.05 -21.89 -11.48
CA GLU A 193 -17.75 -20.85 -10.51
C GLU A 193 -17.73 -19.46 -11.15
N LEU A 194 -17.10 -19.33 -12.33
CA LEU A 194 -17.07 -18.09 -13.10
C LEU A 194 -18.48 -17.70 -13.59
N THR A 195 -19.27 -18.67 -14.05
CA THR A 195 -20.66 -18.44 -14.45
C THR A 195 -21.53 -18.03 -13.26
N ARG A 196 -21.26 -18.56 -12.06
CA ARG A 196 -21.91 -18.12 -10.83
C ARG A 196 -21.49 -16.70 -10.44
N ALA A 197 -20.20 -16.38 -10.52
CA ALA A 197 -19.67 -15.03 -10.28
C ALA A 197 -20.28 -14.00 -11.24
N ALA A 198 -20.45 -14.36 -12.52
CA ALA A 198 -21.05 -13.50 -13.54
C ALA A 198 -22.50 -13.06 -13.24
N ARG A 199 -23.19 -13.71 -12.28
CA ARG A 199 -24.53 -13.31 -11.82
C ARG A 199 -24.53 -12.04 -10.98
N TYR A 200 -23.38 -11.63 -10.47
CA TYR A 200 -23.23 -10.43 -9.66
C TYR A 200 -22.69 -9.27 -10.49
N ASP A 201 -23.10 -8.05 -10.13
CA ASP A 201 -22.43 -6.82 -10.54
C ASP A 201 -21.31 -6.50 -9.55
N TYR A 202 -20.13 -6.22 -10.09
CA TYR A 202 -18.98 -5.83 -9.29
C TYR A 202 -18.62 -4.39 -9.64
N ASP A 203 -18.63 -3.54 -8.62
CA ASP A 203 -18.31 -2.12 -8.73
C ASP A 203 -17.11 -1.81 -7.86
N VAL A 204 -16.07 -1.23 -8.43
CA VAL A 204 -14.83 -0.91 -7.72
C VAL A 204 -14.94 0.46 -7.04
N TRP A 205 -14.94 0.44 -5.71
CA TRP A 205 -14.86 1.61 -4.85
C TRP A 205 -13.44 1.77 -4.30
N CYS A 206 -13.01 3.00 -4.08
CA CYS A 206 -11.68 3.31 -3.57
C CYS A 206 -11.77 3.96 -2.18
N ALA A 207 -11.38 3.20 -1.17
CA ALA A 207 -11.30 3.65 0.21
C ALA A 207 -9.91 4.24 0.51
N GLY A 208 -9.66 5.45 0.00
CA GLY A 208 -8.53 6.26 0.46
C GLY A 208 -8.62 6.46 1.97
N TYR A 209 -7.47 6.44 2.66
CA TYR A 209 -7.39 6.65 4.11
C TYR A 209 -6.23 7.57 4.50
N ASN A 210 -6.32 8.18 5.69
CA ASN A 210 -5.23 8.95 6.28
C ASN A 210 -4.11 8.02 6.74
N TRP A 211 -3.07 7.86 5.94
CA TRP A 211 -1.97 6.93 6.21
C TRP A 211 -1.02 7.40 7.31
N LEU A 212 -1.19 8.61 7.85
CA LEU A 212 -0.38 9.13 8.95
C LEU A 212 -0.90 8.70 10.34
N GLN A 213 -2.20 8.43 10.46
CA GLN A 213 -2.84 8.05 11.72
C GLN A 213 -2.70 6.54 11.99
N PRO A 214 -2.93 6.06 13.22
CA PRO A 214 -2.87 4.62 13.53
C PRO A 214 -3.75 3.80 12.57
N ASN A 215 -3.27 2.66 12.06
CA ASN A 215 -4.06 1.84 11.13
C ASN A 215 -5.34 1.30 11.76
N ARG A 216 -5.38 1.15 13.10
CA ARG A 216 -6.63 0.86 13.83
C ARG A 216 -7.68 1.95 13.64
N GLN A 217 -7.30 3.22 13.72
CA GLN A 217 -8.25 4.32 13.46
C GLN A 217 -8.67 4.34 11.98
N SER A 218 -7.74 4.11 11.06
CA SER A 218 -8.08 4.00 9.63
C SER A 218 -9.03 2.83 9.33
N ALA A 219 -9.00 1.77 10.14
CA ALA A 219 -9.95 0.67 10.03
C ALA A 219 -11.37 1.07 10.47
N GLU A 220 -11.50 1.85 11.54
CA GLU A 220 -12.79 2.44 11.94
C GLU A 220 -13.33 3.38 10.86
N ASP A 221 -12.48 4.25 10.31
CA ASP A 221 -12.85 5.15 9.23
C ASP A 221 -13.29 4.37 7.98
N LEU A 222 -12.60 3.27 7.66
CA LEU A 222 -12.95 2.36 6.57
C LEU A 222 -14.32 1.71 6.79
N LYS A 223 -14.63 1.25 8.02
CA LYS A 223 -15.96 0.73 8.37
C LYS A 223 -17.05 1.77 8.10
N GLN A 224 -16.82 3.01 8.52
CA GLN A 224 -17.75 4.11 8.29
C GLN A 224 -17.89 4.45 6.80
N TYR A 225 -16.80 4.42 6.03
CA TYR A 225 -16.85 4.63 4.58
C TYR A 225 -17.69 3.54 3.88
N ILE A 226 -17.48 2.27 4.22
CA ILE A 226 -18.24 1.15 3.64
C ILE A 226 -19.73 1.30 3.98
N GLU A 227 -20.07 1.52 5.26
CA GLU A 227 -21.48 1.62 5.67
C GLU A 227 -22.18 2.87 5.16
N ASN A 228 -21.55 4.02 5.29
CA ASN A 228 -22.21 5.31 5.09
C ASN A 228 -22.02 5.87 3.69
N THR A 229 -21.15 5.30 2.88
CA THR A 229 -20.94 5.71 1.48
C THR A 229 -21.22 4.56 0.52
N VAL A 230 -20.46 3.46 0.61
CA VAL A 230 -20.54 2.36 -0.37
C VAL A 230 -21.90 1.65 -0.31
N LEU A 231 -22.23 1.02 0.82
CA LEU A 231 -23.49 0.27 0.96
C LEU A 231 -24.70 1.21 0.97
N ARG A 232 -24.56 2.42 1.54
CA ARG A 232 -25.60 3.45 1.50
C ARG A 232 -26.00 3.80 0.06
N HIS A 233 -25.04 3.98 -0.84
CA HIS A 233 -25.29 4.29 -2.25
C HIS A 233 -26.23 3.27 -2.90
N TYR A 234 -26.03 1.97 -2.64
CA TYR A 234 -26.91 0.93 -3.17
C TYR A 234 -28.25 0.87 -2.45
N ARG A 235 -28.30 1.04 -1.12
CA ARG A 235 -29.57 1.09 -0.38
C ARG A 235 -30.49 2.21 -0.89
N GLU A 236 -29.92 3.37 -1.21
CA GLU A 236 -30.68 4.52 -1.76
C GLU A 236 -31.23 4.26 -3.16
N GLN A 237 -30.56 3.42 -3.95
CA GLN A 237 -31.03 3.00 -5.28
C GLN A 237 -32.14 1.95 -5.25
N LYS A 238 -32.35 1.29 -4.09
CA LYS A 238 -33.36 0.24 -3.89
C LYS A 238 -33.33 -0.85 -4.97
N PRO A 239 -32.17 -1.50 -5.22
CA PRO A 239 -32.09 -2.60 -6.17
C PRO A 239 -32.97 -3.77 -5.73
N PRO A 240 -33.41 -4.64 -6.66
CA PRO A 240 -34.20 -5.84 -6.33
C PRO A 240 -33.49 -6.77 -5.33
N VAL A 241 -32.16 -6.86 -5.39
CA VAL A 241 -31.33 -7.57 -4.42
C VAL A 241 -30.47 -6.55 -3.65
N PRO A 242 -30.65 -6.42 -2.33
CA PRO A 242 -29.84 -5.51 -1.52
C PRO A 242 -28.35 -5.87 -1.56
N ALA A 243 -27.49 -4.86 -1.67
CA ALA A 243 -26.05 -5.02 -1.45
C ALA A 243 -25.76 -4.91 0.05
N GLU A 244 -25.35 -6.02 0.67
CA GLU A 244 -25.10 -6.10 2.13
C GLU A 244 -23.65 -6.41 2.47
N LYS A 245 -22.88 -6.86 1.49
CA LYS A 245 -21.56 -7.44 1.68
C LYS A 245 -20.56 -6.87 0.68
N VAL A 246 -19.29 -6.81 1.05
CA VAL A 246 -18.19 -6.30 0.22
C VAL A 246 -17.02 -7.27 0.16
N ILE A 247 -16.21 -7.18 -0.89
CA ILE A 247 -14.89 -7.83 -0.97
C ILE A 247 -13.83 -6.75 -0.84
N LEU A 248 -12.81 -6.97 0.01
CA LEU A 248 -11.71 -6.02 0.16
C LEU A 248 -10.56 -6.42 -0.77
N VAL A 249 -10.01 -5.45 -1.49
CA VAL A 249 -8.79 -5.61 -2.29
C VAL A 249 -7.78 -4.59 -1.78
N THR A 250 -6.62 -5.04 -1.33
CA THR A 250 -5.68 -4.17 -0.60
C THR A 250 -4.31 -4.17 -1.23
N HIS A 251 -3.62 -3.03 -1.10
CA HIS A 251 -2.22 -2.89 -1.47
C HIS A 251 -1.39 -2.51 -0.25
N SER A 252 -0.24 -3.16 -0.06
CA SER A 252 0.75 -2.82 0.97
C SER A 252 0.12 -2.68 2.37
N MET A 253 0.33 -1.56 3.07
CA MET A 253 -0.22 -1.32 4.41
C MET A 253 -1.75 -1.22 4.47
N GLY A 254 -2.45 -1.06 3.34
CA GLY A 254 -3.91 -1.23 3.29
C GLY A 254 -4.35 -2.62 3.78
N GLY A 255 -3.47 -3.62 3.67
CA GLY A 255 -3.71 -4.94 4.25
C GLY A 255 -3.69 -4.95 5.78
N LEU A 256 -2.90 -4.08 6.43
CA LEU A 256 -2.92 -3.92 7.89
C LEU A 256 -4.22 -3.24 8.34
N VAL A 257 -4.69 -2.23 7.58
CA VAL A 257 -6.00 -1.59 7.79
C VAL A 257 -7.13 -2.62 7.67
N ALA A 258 -7.14 -3.44 6.61
CA ALA A 258 -8.17 -4.47 6.42
C ALA A 258 -8.12 -5.58 7.49
N ARG A 259 -6.94 -5.99 7.96
CA ARG A 259 -6.81 -6.91 9.11
C ARG A 259 -7.32 -6.29 10.40
N ALA A 260 -7.01 -5.03 10.66
CA ALA A 260 -7.54 -4.31 11.80
C ALA A 260 -9.08 -4.19 11.72
N LEU A 261 -9.64 -3.92 10.55
CA LEU A 261 -11.10 -3.88 10.34
C LEU A 261 -11.74 -5.23 10.68
N THR A 262 -11.22 -6.31 10.13
CA THR A 262 -11.82 -7.65 10.25
C THR A 262 -11.61 -8.28 11.62
N ASN A 263 -10.47 -8.04 12.28
CA ASN A 263 -10.10 -8.78 13.50
C ASN A 263 -10.10 -7.93 14.79
N LEU A 264 -9.93 -6.60 14.68
CA LEU A 264 -9.86 -5.71 15.85
C LEU A 264 -11.13 -4.87 16.02
N VAL A 265 -11.63 -4.31 14.92
CA VAL A 265 -12.89 -3.54 14.91
C VAL A 265 -14.10 -4.46 14.87
N GLY A 266 -13.98 -5.62 14.20
CA GLY A 266 -15.07 -6.55 13.98
C GLY A 266 -16.05 -6.01 12.93
N TYR A 267 -16.01 -6.60 11.75
CA TYR A 267 -16.89 -6.21 10.65
C TYR A 267 -17.26 -7.40 9.75
N GLU A 268 -18.43 -7.97 10.01
CA GLU A 268 -18.93 -9.20 9.38
C GLU A 268 -19.39 -9.01 7.93
N ASN A 269 -19.46 -7.77 7.44
CA ASN A 269 -19.90 -7.47 6.07
C ASN A 269 -18.80 -7.63 5.01
N VAL A 270 -17.62 -8.08 5.41
CA VAL A 270 -16.54 -8.50 4.51
C VAL A 270 -16.76 -9.98 4.14
N LEU A 271 -16.82 -10.30 2.85
CA LEU A 271 -16.91 -11.69 2.34
C LEU A 271 -15.55 -12.35 2.22
N GLY A 272 -14.53 -11.55 1.97
CA GLY A 272 -13.19 -12.03 1.66
C GLY A 272 -12.25 -10.88 1.41
N VAL A 273 -10.95 -11.18 1.49
CA VAL A 273 -9.89 -10.18 1.40
C VAL A 273 -8.81 -10.65 0.45
N VAL A 274 -8.42 -9.77 -0.48
CA VAL A 274 -7.23 -9.93 -1.32
C VAL A 274 -6.14 -8.99 -0.80
N HIS A 275 -4.99 -9.54 -0.40
CA HIS A 275 -3.82 -8.78 0.01
C HIS A 275 -2.73 -8.80 -1.06
N GLY A 276 -2.41 -7.64 -1.64
CA GLY A 276 -1.23 -7.47 -2.47
C GLY A 276 -0.08 -6.84 -1.70
N VAL A 277 1.09 -7.48 -1.72
CA VAL A 277 2.37 -7.00 -1.17
C VAL A 277 2.29 -6.45 0.26
N GLN A 278 1.46 -7.06 1.10
CA GLN A 278 1.26 -6.63 2.48
C GLN A 278 2.55 -6.82 3.31
N PRO A 279 3.05 -5.79 4.01
CA PRO A 279 4.13 -5.94 4.99
C PRO A 279 3.56 -6.50 6.30
N ALA A 280 3.17 -7.78 6.29
CA ALA A 280 2.38 -8.39 7.36
C ALA A 280 3.02 -8.33 8.76
N THR A 281 4.35 -8.31 8.82
CA THR A 281 5.19 -8.18 10.03
C THR A 281 6.16 -6.99 9.91
N GLY A 282 5.76 -5.95 9.19
CA GLY A 282 6.58 -4.77 8.92
C GLY A 282 7.68 -4.98 7.86
N ALA A 283 8.44 -3.93 7.58
CA ALA A 283 9.48 -3.89 6.56
C ALA A 283 10.74 -3.16 7.10
N PRO A 284 11.92 -3.82 7.15
CA PRO A 284 13.15 -3.18 7.62
C PRO A 284 13.58 -1.94 6.82
N ALA A 285 13.11 -1.79 5.57
CA ALA A 285 13.36 -0.62 4.73
C ALA A 285 13.01 0.72 5.39
N ILE A 286 12.04 0.77 6.31
CA ILE A 286 11.75 2.01 7.07
C ILE A 286 12.94 2.50 7.87
N TYR A 287 13.76 1.59 8.41
CA TYR A 287 15.01 1.96 9.07
C TYR A 287 15.93 2.67 8.09
N HIS A 288 16.16 2.10 6.90
CA HIS A 288 16.96 2.74 5.87
C HIS A 288 16.42 4.14 5.53
N HIS A 289 15.11 4.27 5.29
CA HIS A 289 14.50 5.56 4.92
C HIS A 289 14.67 6.63 6.01
N MET A 290 14.46 6.28 7.28
CA MET A 290 14.65 7.22 8.39
C MET A 290 16.12 7.57 8.63
N ARG A 291 17.06 6.70 8.22
CA ARG A 291 18.50 6.88 8.44
C ARG A 291 19.25 7.50 7.26
N SER A 292 18.69 7.42 6.06
CA SER A 292 19.36 7.80 4.82
C SER A 292 18.51 8.60 3.83
N GLY A 293 17.18 8.64 4.02
CA GLY A 293 16.26 9.03 2.96
C GLY A 293 15.87 7.86 2.05
N TYR A 294 14.94 8.12 1.13
CA TYR A 294 14.56 7.16 0.11
C TYR A 294 15.68 7.01 -0.94
N GLU A 295 15.57 6.03 -1.82
CA GLU A 295 16.45 5.87 -2.98
C GLU A 295 15.66 6.15 -4.25
N GLY A 296 16.35 6.42 -5.37
CA GLY A 296 15.68 6.57 -6.66
C GLY A 296 14.77 7.80 -6.79
N PRO A 297 13.85 7.79 -7.76
CA PRO A 297 12.87 8.87 -7.99
C PRO A 297 12.05 9.25 -6.76
N GLU A 298 11.87 8.31 -5.82
CA GLU A 298 11.14 8.47 -4.57
C GLU A 298 11.75 9.54 -3.65
N GLN A 299 13.06 9.81 -3.74
CA GLN A 299 13.73 10.86 -2.96
C GLN A 299 13.07 12.23 -3.11
N LEU A 300 12.63 12.55 -4.33
CA LEU A 300 12.01 13.83 -4.67
C LEU A 300 10.66 14.04 -3.96
N ILE A 301 10.01 12.94 -3.56
CA ILE A 301 8.67 12.93 -2.98
C ILE A 301 8.71 12.64 -1.47
N LEU A 302 9.46 11.63 -1.07
CA LEU A 302 9.33 11.01 0.25
C LEU A 302 10.41 11.44 1.23
N GLY A 303 11.48 12.06 0.73
CA GLY A 303 12.56 12.61 1.52
C GLY A 303 13.91 12.09 1.05
N ALA A 304 14.84 13.01 0.79
CA ALA A 304 16.17 12.67 0.27
C ALA A 304 17.19 12.34 1.37
N ASN A 305 16.85 12.57 2.64
CA ASN A 305 17.74 12.34 3.78
C ASN A 305 16.95 12.01 5.06
N ALA A 306 17.69 11.57 6.07
CA ALA A 306 17.19 11.24 7.41
C ALA A 306 16.35 12.36 8.03
N GLY A 307 16.74 13.63 7.85
CA GLY A 307 16.04 14.75 8.44
C GLY A 307 14.65 14.95 7.86
N GLU A 308 14.52 14.83 6.54
CA GLU A 308 13.22 14.96 5.85
C GLU A 308 12.27 13.81 6.19
N VAL A 309 12.77 12.58 6.22
CA VAL A 309 11.94 11.41 6.51
C VAL A 309 11.59 11.33 7.99
N THR A 310 12.58 11.44 8.88
CA THR A 310 12.38 11.34 10.34
C THR A 310 11.42 12.40 10.86
N ALA A 311 11.49 13.63 10.34
CA ALA A 311 10.62 14.71 10.80
C ALA A 311 9.13 14.41 10.64
N VAL A 312 8.75 13.62 9.64
CA VAL A 312 7.36 13.19 9.40
C VAL A 312 7.09 11.84 10.03
N VAL A 313 7.89 10.82 9.68
CA VAL A 313 7.62 9.42 10.08
C VAL A 313 7.66 9.25 11.59
N ALA A 314 8.62 9.87 12.29
CA ALA A 314 8.72 9.74 13.75
C ALA A 314 7.56 10.40 14.52
N ASN A 315 6.67 11.12 13.84
CA ASN A 315 5.47 11.73 14.42
C ASN A 315 4.17 11.09 13.90
N SER A 316 4.27 9.96 13.20
CA SER A 316 3.14 9.28 12.57
C SER A 316 3.06 7.82 13.03
N ALA A 317 2.00 7.49 13.78
CA ALA A 317 1.72 6.11 14.17
C ALA A 317 1.58 5.21 12.94
N GLY A 318 0.77 5.64 11.95
CA GLY A 318 0.53 4.86 10.73
C GLY A 318 1.81 4.57 9.95
N ALA A 319 2.75 5.53 9.89
CA ALA A 319 4.04 5.28 9.26
C ALA A 319 4.94 4.36 10.10
N LEU A 320 5.00 4.55 11.43
CA LEU A 320 5.81 3.71 12.33
C LEU A 320 5.27 2.28 12.49
N GLU A 321 3.99 2.03 12.24
CA GLU A 321 3.41 0.68 12.16
C GLU A 321 3.94 -0.13 10.96
N LEU A 322 4.77 0.46 10.09
CA LEU A 322 5.57 -0.27 9.10
C LEU A 322 6.85 -0.89 9.70
N CYS A 323 7.30 -0.44 10.87
CA CYS A 323 8.48 -0.99 11.53
C CYS A 323 8.33 -2.50 11.77
N PRO A 324 9.40 -3.30 11.56
CA PRO A 324 9.37 -4.72 11.86
C PRO A 324 8.77 -5.03 13.24
N THR A 325 7.85 -5.98 13.28
CA THR A 325 7.20 -6.43 14.52
C THR A 325 8.14 -7.33 15.33
N PHE A 326 7.76 -7.66 16.57
CA PHE A 326 8.52 -8.59 17.42
C PHE A 326 8.68 -9.99 16.81
N ASP A 327 7.73 -10.42 15.97
CA ASP A 327 7.72 -11.70 15.29
C ASP A 327 8.22 -11.62 13.84
N HIS A 328 8.70 -10.45 13.39
CA HIS A 328 9.33 -10.32 12.07
C HIS A 328 10.48 -11.33 11.93
N ARG A 329 10.46 -12.12 10.86
CA ARG A 329 11.41 -13.23 10.63
C ARG A 329 11.46 -14.25 11.79
N GLY A 330 10.35 -14.44 12.50
CA GLY A 330 10.29 -15.30 13.68
C GLY A 330 11.12 -14.77 14.85
N GLY A 331 11.22 -13.44 14.97
CA GLY A 331 11.99 -12.76 16.02
C GLY A 331 13.50 -12.73 15.80
N LYS A 332 13.97 -13.18 14.63
CA LYS A 332 15.40 -13.20 14.29
C LYS A 332 15.92 -11.81 13.92
N PRO A 333 17.23 -11.57 14.09
CA PRO A 333 17.87 -10.33 13.67
C PRO A 333 17.65 -9.96 12.20
N TRP A 334 17.58 -8.65 11.96
CA TRP A 334 17.53 -8.03 10.63
C TRP A 334 18.43 -6.78 10.51
N LEU A 335 18.95 -6.26 11.63
CA LEU A 335 19.95 -5.19 11.67
C LEU A 335 21.31 -5.76 12.08
N PHE A 336 22.35 -5.53 11.29
CA PHE A 336 23.68 -6.10 11.51
C PHE A 336 24.76 -5.01 11.46
N LEU A 337 25.67 -5.04 12.42
CA LEU A 337 26.92 -4.30 12.34
C LEU A 337 28.02 -5.25 11.87
N GLN A 338 28.64 -4.96 10.73
CA GLN A 338 29.61 -5.84 10.07
C GLN A 338 30.96 -5.14 9.86
N ASP A 339 32.04 -5.92 9.98
CA ASP A 339 33.36 -5.49 9.53
C ASP A 339 33.42 -5.40 7.99
N GLU A 340 34.53 -4.90 7.44
CA GLU A 340 34.73 -4.78 6.00
C GLU A 340 34.68 -6.12 5.25
N GLN A 341 34.97 -7.22 5.95
CA GLN A 341 34.91 -8.58 5.43
C GLN A 341 33.48 -9.17 5.47
N GLY A 342 32.53 -8.46 6.09
CA GLY A 342 31.13 -8.87 6.21
C GLY A 342 30.82 -9.71 7.45
N ASN A 343 31.77 -9.88 8.38
CA ASN A 343 31.53 -10.60 9.63
C ASN A 343 30.79 -9.71 10.61
N VAL A 344 29.78 -10.26 11.31
CA VAL A 344 29.12 -9.54 12.39
C VAL A 344 30.11 -9.29 13.52
N VAL A 345 30.25 -8.02 13.92
CA VAL A 345 31.16 -7.64 15.00
C VAL A 345 30.54 -7.90 16.38
N ASN A 346 31.37 -7.98 17.41
CA ASN A 346 30.92 -8.06 18.80
C ASN A 346 31.04 -6.69 19.49
N ASP A 347 30.10 -6.41 20.41
CA ASP A 347 30.14 -5.23 21.27
C ASP A 347 31.19 -5.36 22.40
N ALA A 348 31.19 -4.40 23.33
CA ALA A 348 32.13 -4.37 24.46
C ALA A 348 31.98 -5.59 25.39
N ASP A 349 30.78 -6.17 25.49
CA ASP A 349 30.47 -7.35 26.31
C ASP A 349 30.71 -8.67 25.56
N GLY A 350 31.23 -8.59 24.33
CA GLY A 350 31.50 -9.76 23.49
C GLY A 350 30.26 -10.34 22.80
N LEU A 351 29.13 -9.63 22.81
CA LEU A 351 27.89 -10.09 22.19
C LEU A 351 27.81 -9.64 20.72
N ALA A 352 27.34 -10.53 19.86
CA ALA A 352 27.19 -10.25 18.42
C ALA A 352 26.24 -9.07 18.18
N CYS A 353 26.66 -8.09 17.38
CA CYS A 353 25.89 -6.91 17.00
C CYS A 353 24.88 -7.22 15.87
N ALA A 354 23.98 -8.16 16.15
CA ALA A 354 22.84 -8.52 15.32
C ALA A 354 21.54 -8.30 16.10
N TYR A 355 20.69 -7.39 15.64
CA TYR A 355 19.51 -6.92 16.36
C TYR A 355 18.20 -7.20 15.60
N PRO A 356 17.07 -7.43 16.30
CA PRO A 356 16.99 -7.58 17.77
C PRO A 356 17.62 -8.90 18.23
N ARG A 357 18.34 -8.87 19.35
CA ARG A 357 18.93 -10.04 20.02
C ARG A 357 17.88 -10.77 20.87
N GLY A 358 17.03 -10.01 21.57
CA GLY A 358 16.00 -10.53 22.47
C GLY A 358 14.61 -10.60 21.85
N GLY A 359 14.50 -10.40 20.53
CA GLY A 359 13.20 -10.31 19.84
C GLY A 359 12.41 -9.06 20.21
N ASN A 360 13.05 -8.02 20.76
CA ASN A 360 12.40 -6.75 21.10
C ASN A 360 12.98 -5.60 20.28
N PRO A 361 12.55 -5.42 19.01
CA PRO A 361 13.06 -4.34 18.17
C PRO A 361 12.65 -2.95 18.68
N TYR A 362 11.60 -2.84 19.51
CA TYR A 362 11.12 -1.57 20.06
C TYR A 362 12.15 -0.93 20.99
N GLU A 363 12.68 -1.70 21.94
CA GLU A 363 13.72 -1.22 22.85
C GLU A 363 15.12 -1.27 22.21
N GLU A 364 15.43 -2.37 21.52
CA GLU A 364 16.80 -2.61 21.04
C GLU A 364 17.18 -1.73 19.86
N ILE A 365 16.21 -1.30 19.05
CA ILE A 365 16.42 -0.55 17.81
C ILE A 365 15.64 0.77 17.81
N TYR A 366 14.32 0.76 18.06
CA TYR A 366 13.48 1.93 17.76
C TYR A 366 13.68 3.07 18.76
N LYS A 367 13.59 2.76 20.07
CA LYS A 367 13.81 3.73 21.15
C LYS A 367 15.29 3.95 21.47
N ASN A 368 16.16 3.04 21.03
CA ASN A 368 17.59 3.09 21.30
C ASN A 368 18.23 4.39 20.77
N PRO A 369 18.82 5.24 21.61
CA PRO A 369 19.44 6.49 21.18
C PRO A 369 20.87 6.30 20.64
N ALA A 370 21.44 5.10 20.72
CA ALA A 370 22.76 4.80 20.18
C ALA A 370 22.83 5.10 18.67
N TRP A 371 24.04 5.26 18.15
CA TRP A 371 24.27 5.67 16.76
C TRP A 371 23.61 4.71 15.73
N PHE A 372 23.39 3.44 16.06
CA PHE A 372 22.70 2.47 15.20
C PHE A 372 21.18 2.38 15.47
N GLY A 373 20.62 3.10 16.45
CA GLY A 373 19.18 3.12 16.70
C GLY A 373 18.38 3.79 15.57
N LEU A 374 17.06 3.66 15.58
CA LEU A 374 16.20 4.20 14.52
C LEU A 374 16.28 5.74 14.46
N VAL A 375 16.21 6.39 15.63
CA VAL A 375 16.47 7.82 15.79
C VAL A 375 17.63 7.98 16.78
N PRO A 376 18.88 8.06 16.32
CA PRO A 376 20.03 8.24 17.20
C PRO A 376 20.01 9.64 17.84
N GLU A 377 20.77 9.84 18.92
CA GLU A 377 20.79 11.11 19.69
C GLU A 377 20.99 12.35 18.80
N GLN A 378 21.90 12.30 17.83
CA GLN A 378 22.17 13.42 16.91
C GLN A 378 20.99 13.78 15.99
N ASN A 379 20.02 12.87 15.82
CA ASN A 379 18.84 13.06 14.98
C ASN A 379 17.60 13.47 15.81
N GLU A 380 17.68 13.55 17.14
CA GLU A 380 16.55 13.94 18.00
C GLU A 380 15.95 15.30 17.66
N LYS A 381 16.76 16.21 17.14
CA LYS A 381 16.30 17.51 16.66
C LYS A 381 15.21 17.41 15.59
N PHE A 382 15.13 16.31 14.85
CA PHE A 382 14.10 16.11 13.82
C PHE A 382 12.76 15.63 14.41
N LEU A 383 12.73 15.14 15.65
CA LEU A 383 11.49 14.73 16.30
C LEU A 383 10.51 15.90 16.46
N ASP A 384 11.04 17.12 16.65
CA ASP A 384 10.24 18.35 16.72
C ASP A 384 11.10 19.56 16.31
N LEU A 385 10.69 20.19 15.20
CA LEU A 385 11.32 21.34 14.54
C LEU A 385 10.52 22.64 14.75
N SER A 386 9.57 22.67 15.71
CA SER A 386 8.78 23.87 16.02
C SER A 386 9.64 25.00 16.61
N GLU A 387 9.16 26.25 16.49
CA GLU A 387 9.94 27.47 16.82
C GLU A 387 10.23 27.63 18.31
N SER A 388 9.40 27.03 19.17
CA SER A 388 9.62 26.91 20.62
C SER A 388 10.61 25.79 20.94
N GLY A 389 11.77 25.83 20.27
CA GLY A 389 12.87 24.88 20.39
C GLY A 389 13.40 24.67 21.83
N ASP A 390 12.89 25.43 22.80
CA ASP A 390 13.22 25.42 24.23
C ASP A 390 12.51 24.32 25.05
N GLY A 391 11.64 23.51 24.44
CA GLY A 391 11.17 22.27 25.08
C GLY A 391 12.36 21.34 25.38
N PRO A 392 12.50 20.78 26.60
CA PRO A 392 13.67 19.99 26.95
C PRO A 392 13.79 18.77 26.03
N LYS A 393 15.01 18.41 25.59
CA LYS A 393 15.28 17.25 24.71
C LYS A 393 14.55 15.98 25.16
N THR A 394 14.48 15.79 26.48
CA THR A 394 13.75 14.71 27.15
C THR A 394 12.28 14.65 26.75
N ALA A 395 11.58 15.77 26.60
CA ALA A 395 10.18 15.80 26.22
C ALA A 395 9.92 15.29 24.78
N ARG A 396 10.80 15.63 23.82
CA ARG A 396 10.68 15.16 22.42
C ARG A 396 10.90 13.66 22.31
N ARG A 397 11.97 13.15 22.95
CA ARG A 397 12.26 11.72 23.01
C ARG A 397 11.15 10.94 23.70
N SER A 398 10.63 11.44 24.83
CA SER A 398 9.52 10.79 25.54
C SER A 398 8.26 10.69 24.67
N LYS A 399 7.92 11.73 23.89
CA LYS A 399 6.79 11.68 22.95
C LYS A 399 6.99 10.62 21.87
N PHE A 400 8.19 10.54 21.29
CA PHE A 400 8.53 9.51 20.30
C PHE A 400 8.48 8.10 20.92
N ASN A 401 9.03 7.90 22.12
CA ASN A 401 9.00 6.62 22.80
C ASN A 401 7.57 6.17 23.11
N TYR A 402 6.71 7.08 23.56
CA TYR A 402 5.28 6.81 23.77
C TYR A 402 4.56 6.41 22.46
N LEU A 403 4.94 7.02 21.33
CA LEU A 403 4.41 6.63 20.03
C LEU A 403 4.88 5.21 19.65
N ILE A 404 6.13 4.86 19.92
CA ILE A 404 6.64 3.48 19.73
C ILE A 404 5.92 2.50 20.67
N ASP A 405 5.60 2.86 21.91
CA ASP A 405 4.78 2.04 22.81
C ASP A 405 3.40 1.76 22.23
N THR A 406 2.79 2.78 21.62
CA THR A 406 1.48 2.65 20.95
C THR A 406 1.56 1.71 19.75
N VAL A 407 2.62 1.83 18.95
CA VAL A 407 2.90 0.93 17.81
C VAL A 407 3.13 -0.50 18.29
N GLU A 408 3.91 -0.69 19.35
CA GLU A 408 4.14 -1.99 19.96
C GLU A 408 2.84 -2.63 20.45
N ALA A 409 1.98 -1.86 21.12
CA ALA A 409 0.69 -2.34 21.58
C ALA A 409 -0.20 -2.79 20.40
N PHE A 410 -0.23 -2.04 19.29
CA PHE A 410 -0.95 -2.46 18.08
C PHE A 410 -0.37 -3.75 17.49
N HIS A 411 0.95 -3.83 17.34
CA HIS A 411 1.63 -5.01 16.80
C HIS A 411 1.46 -6.26 17.67
N ARG A 412 1.34 -6.12 18.99
CA ARG A 412 1.19 -7.22 19.95
C ARG A 412 -0.26 -7.58 20.27
N ASP A 413 -1.24 -6.85 19.76
CA ASP A 413 -2.65 -7.14 20.01
C ASP A 413 -2.98 -8.59 19.59
N SER A 414 -3.53 -9.37 20.50
CA SER A 414 -3.86 -10.80 20.26
C SER A 414 -4.91 -11.01 19.18
N GLY A 415 -5.77 -10.02 18.94
CA GLY A 415 -6.69 -10.00 17.80
C GLY A 415 -6.02 -9.62 16.49
N PHE A 416 -4.77 -9.16 16.50
CA PHE A 416 -4.05 -8.78 15.29
C PHE A 416 -2.95 -9.77 14.90
N VAL A 417 -2.15 -10.23 15.87
CA VAL A 417 -0.99 -11.10 15.64
C VAL A 417 -1.41 -12.41 14.98
N GLY A 418 -0.91 -12.66 13.76
CA GLY A 418 -1.23 -13.86 13.00
C GLY A 418 -2.70 -14.01 12.57
N LYS A 419 -3.56 -13.01 12.83
CA LYS A 419 -4.98 -13.04 12.48
C LYS A 419 -5.24 -12.44 11.10
N TYR A 420 -6.07 -13.14 10.33
CA TYR A 420 -6.51 -12.82 8.98
C TYR A 420 -7.98 -13.18 8.85
N HIS A 421 -8.69 -12.58 7.90
CA HIS A 421 -10.04 -13.02 7.53
C HIS A 421 -10.02 -14.49 7.06
N ASP A 422 -11.06 -15.28 7.33
CA ASP A 422 -11.10 -16.70 7.00
C ASP A 422 -10.92 -16.97 5.49
N ASP A 423 -11.49 -16.10 4.66
CA ASP A 423 -11.28 -16.08 3.20
C ASP A 423 -10.27 -15.01 2.79
N THR A 424 -8.98 -15.30 3.03
CA THR A 424 -7.88 -14.41 2.63
C THR A 424 -7.03 -15.02 1.51
N TYR A 425 -6.84 -14.24 0.43
CA TYR A 425 -5.94 -14.54 -0.68
C TYR A 425 -4.81 -13.53 -0.71
N VAL A 426 -3.56 -13.99 -0.70
CA VAL A 426 -2.38 -13.12 -0.61
C VAL A 426 -1.50 -13.32 -1.82
N HIS A 427 -0.96 -12.24 -2.37
CA HIS A 427 0.15 -12.29 -3.32
C HIS A 427 1.26 -11.30 -2.93
N TYR A 428 2.52 -11.67 -3.16
CA TYR A 428 3.68 -10.83 -2.85
C TYR A 428 4.86 -11.14 -3.77
N GLY A 429 5.74 -10.14 -3.96
CA GLY A 429 7.03 -10.34 -4.63
C GLY A 429 8.06 -10.92 -3.66
N ALA A 430 8.79 -11.95 -4.08
CA ALA A 430 9.81 -12.64 -3.29
C ALA A 430 11.12 -12.79 -4.08
N ASP A 431 11.52 -11.72 -4.75
CA ASP A 431 12.72 -11.71 -5.60
C ASP A 431 14.00 -11.48 -4.80
N GLY A 432 14.96 -12.41 -4.92
CA GLY A 432 16.28 -12.33 -4.29
C GLY A 432 17.32 -11.52 -5.08
N ALA A 433 16.96 -10.98 -6.25
CA ALA A 433 17.86 -10.22 -7.10
C ALA A 433 18.45 -9.01 -6.37
N LYS A 434 19.70 -8.67 -6.69
CA LYS A 434 20.45 -7.61 -5.99
C LYS A 434 19.80 -6.23 -6.12
N ASN A 435 19.16 -5.94 -7.26
CA ASN A 435 18.38 -4.72 -7.49
C ASN A 435 17.04 -4.71 -6.72
N MET A 436 16.57 -5.86 -6.23
CA MET A 436 15.38 -6.04 -5.38
C MET A 436 15.75 -6.37 -3.93
N HIS A 437 16.91 -5.89 -3.45
CA HIS A 437 17.40 -6.12 -2.08
C HIS A 437 16.40 -5.77 -0.98
N SER A 438 15.45 -4.86 -1.26
CA SER A 438 14.33 -4.49 -0.38
C SER A 438 14.75 -4.03 1.01
N TRP A 439 16.05 -3.73 1.18
CA TRP A 439 16.68 -3.52 2.47
C TRP A 439 16.30 -4.59 3.50
N GLN A 440 16.16 -5.84 3.05
CA GLN A 440 15.65 -6.94 3.88
C GLN A 440 16.59 -7.20 5.08
N ASP A 441 17.90 -7.19 4.83
CA ASP A 441 18.95 -7.15 5.85
C ASP A 441 19.52 -5.72 5.88
N ILE A 442 19.41 -5.05 7.03
CA ILE A 442 20.00 -3.72 7.24
C ILE A 442 21.42 -3.93 7.74
N VAL A 443 22.41 -3.55 6.93
CA VAL A 443 23.82 -3.76 7.25
C VAL A 443 24.54 -2.43 7.35
N TRP A 444 25.09 -2.12 8.52
CA TRP A 444 26.13 -1.11 8.67
C TRP A 444 27.50 -1.77 8.52
N ARG A 445 28.29 -1.35 7.53
CA ARG A 445 29.64 -1.89 7.29
C ARG A 445 30.71 -0.85 7.57
N GLY A 446 31.76 -1.23 8.31
CA GLY A 446 32.85 -0.33 8.72
C GLY A 446 33.97 -1.06 9.47
N PHE A 447 34.91 -0.34 10.08
CA PHE A 447 35.99 -0.98 10.84
C PHE A 447 35.48 -1.46 12.20
N ALA A 448 35.92 -2.66 12.63
CA ALA A 448 35.52 -3.25 13.91
C ALA A 448 35.76 -2.32 15.12
N VAL A 449 36.83 -1.52 15.07
CA VAL A 449 37.18 -0.54 16.12
C VAL A 449 36.21 0.64 16.19
N ASP A 450 35.49 0.93 15.11
CA ASP A 450 34.54 2.05 15.04
C ASP A 450 33.22 1.70 15.73
N PHE A 451 32.86 0.43 15.75
CA PHE A 451 31.66 -0.06 16.43
C PHE A 451 31.82 -0.13 17.96
N LYS A 452 33.06 -0.18 18.46
CA LYS A 452 33.38 -0.23 19.90
C LYS A 452 33.41 1.14 20.57
N ASN A 453 33.59 2.22 19.80
CA ASN A 453 33.70 3.59 20.31
C ASN A 453 32.59 4.49 19.75
N ALA A 454 31.41 4.45 20.39
CA ALA A 454 30.25 5.25 19.98
C ALA A 454 30.54 6.77 19.96
N ASP A 455 31.37 7.26 20.89
CA ASP A 455 31.73 8.69 21.01
C ASP A 455 32.57 9.22 19.84
N ALA A 456 33.18 8.34 19.04
CA ALA A 456 34.03 8.73 17.93
C ALA A 456 33.24 8.97 16.64
N VAL A 457 31.94 8.67 16.60
CA VAL A 457 31.08 8.79 15.42
C VAL A 457 30.40 10.17 15.43
N SER A 458 31.18 11.23 15.16
CA SER A 458 30.77 12.59 15.54
C SER A 458 29.89 13.35 14.54
N LYS A 459 29.73 12.92 13.26
CA LYS A 459 28.83 13.59 12.30
C LYS A 459 28.17 12.61 11.32
N ASN A 460 26.85 12.44 11.42
CA ASN A 460 26.03 11.82 10.35
C ASN A 460 25.69 12.91 9.32
N GLY A 461 25.96 12.65 8.03
CA GLY A 461 25.59 13.56 6.94
C GLY A 461 24.09 13.58 6.64
N GLY A 462 23.31 12.67 7.24
CA GLY A 462 21.89 12.49 6.98
C GLY A 462 21.59 11.49 5.85
N ASN A 463 22.62 10.91 5.24
CA ASN A 463 22.51 10.09 4.02
C ASN A 463 22.94 8.63 4.26
N GLY A 464 22.79 8.11 5.49
CA GLY A 464 23.18 6.73 5.80
C GLY A 464 24.69 6.48 5.87
N SER A 465 25.49 7.55 5.95
CA SER A 465 26.94 7.50 6.12
C SER A 465 27.39 8.37 7.29
N TYR A 466 28.33 7.84 8.05
CA TYR A 466 28.99 8.56 9.13
C TYR A 466 30.30 9.18 8.66
N ARG A 467 30.76 10.24 9.33
CA ARG A 467 32.10 10.81 9.13
C ARG A 467 32.82 10.91 10.47
N ARG A 468 34.06 10.43 10.51
CA ARG A 468 35.01 10.71 11.60
C ARG A 468 35.80 11.98 11.32
N ARG A 469 36.27 12.64 12.38
CA ARG A 469 37.08 13.87 12.29
C ARG A 469 38.53 13.56 11.85
N ASP A 470 39.02 12.34 12.13
CA ASP A 470 40.45 11.99 12.00
C ASP A 470 40.75 10.75 11.11
N PHE A 471 39.74 10.09 10.51
CA PHE A 471 39.94 8.90 9.65
C PHE A 471 39.09 8.97 8.37
N ARG A 472 39.60 8.37 7.27
CA ARG A 472 38.99 8.37 5.93
C ARG A 472 37.78 7.43 5.76
N THR A 473 37.43 6.64 6.77
CA THR A 473 36.41 5.58 6.69
C THR A 473 35.54 5.57 7.95
N ALA A 474 34.24 5.32 7.78
CA ALA A 474 33.26 5.28 8.86
C ALA A 474 32.12 4.31 8.46
N PRO A 475 31.29 3.84 9.41
CA PRO A 475 30.21 2.91 9.08
C PRO A 475 29.21 3.50 8.07
N GLU A 476 28.84 2.70 7.08
CA GLU A 476 27.84 3.07 6.06
C GLU A 476 26.80 1.97 5.85
N LEU A 477 25.55 2.38 5.56
CA LEU A 477 24.51 1.44 5.15
C LEU A 477 24.84 0.83 3.80
N THR A 478 24.99 -0.49 3.79
CA THR A 478 25.48 -1.23 2.63
C THR A 478 24.40 -2.16 2.09
N LYS A 479 24.11 -2.06 0.79
CA LYS A 479 23.20 -2.99 0.10
C LYS A 479 23.79 -4.39 0.08
N VAL A 480 23.01 -5.36 0.54
CA VAL A 480 23.31 -6.79 0.44
C VAL A 480 22.20 -7.46 -0.37
N SER A 481 22.50 -8.58 -1.02
CA SER A 481 21.49 -9.33 -1.77
C SER A 481 20.33 -9.76 -0.87
N GLY A 482 19.10 -9.70 -1.39
CA GLY A 482 17.92 -10.18 -0.69
C GLY A 482 17.89 -11.71 -0.61
N ARG A 483 16.97 -12.24 0.20
CA ARG A 483 16.64 -13.66 0.28
C ARG A 483 15.40 -13.92 -0.57
N GLY A 484 15.52 -14.74 -1.61
CA GLY A 484 14.41 -15.05 -2.52
C GLY A 484 14.88 -15.84 -3.74
N GLY A 485 13.93 -16.40 -4.48
CA GLY A 485 14.20 -16.93 -5.83
C GLY A 485 14.15 -15.79 -6.84
N TRP A 486 14.94 -15.86 -7.91
CA TRP A 486 14.93 -14.87 -8.99
C TRP A 486 13.54 -14.77 -9.64
N ASP A 487 13.06 -13.56 -9.92
CA ASP A 487 11.80 -13.25 -10.63
C ASP A 487 10.56 -13.95 -10.05
N SER A 488 10.47 -14.09 -8.72
CA SER A 488 9.41 -14.88 -8.10
C SER A 488 8.26 -14.05 -7.51
N VAL A 489 7.05 -14.33 -7.98
CA VAL A 489 5.79 -13.98 -7.31
C VAL A 489 5.32 -15.18 -6.50
N ARG A 490 4.77 -14.91 -5.32
CA ARG A 490 4.21 -15.92 -4.43
C ARG A 490 2.74 -15.61 -4.20
N VAL A 491 1.92 -16.65 -4.18
CA VAL A 491 0.49 -16.60 -3.90
C VAL A 491 0.18 -17.61 -2.79
N LEU A 492 -0.77 -17.30 -1.90
CA LEU A 492 -1.21 -18.26 -0.88
C LEU A 492 -2.60 -17.93 -0.36
N ARG A 493 -3.29 -18.96 0.15
CA ARG A 493 -4.51 -18.79 0.95
C ARG A 493 -4.18 -18.80 2.44
N ARG A 494 -4.58 -17.74 3.17
CA ARG A 494 -4.55 -17.71 4.64
C ARG A 494 -5.96 -17.82 5.19
N SER A 495 -6.07 -18.49 6.33
CA SER A 495 -7.24 -18.47 7.20
C SER A 495 -6.73 -18.38 8.64
N THR A 496 -7.56 -17.88 9.55
CA THR A 496 -7.33 -18.12 10.97
C THR A 496 -7.39 -19.62 11.25
N ALA A 497 -6.44 -20.13 12.03
CA ALA A 497 -6.48 -21.47 12.59
C ALA A 497 -7.21 -21.45 13.93
#